data_AF-A0A6L5EM53-F1
#
_entry.id   AF-A0A6L5EM53-F1
#
_cell.length_a   1.000
_cell.length_b   1.000
_cell.length_c   1.000
_cell.angle_alpha   90.00
_cell.angle_beta   90.00
_cell.angle_gamma   90.00
#
_symmetry.space_group_name_H-M   'P 1'
#
loop_
_entity.id
_entity.type
_entity.pdbx_description
1 polymer ?
#
loop_
_entity_poly.entity_id
_entity_poly.type
_entity_poly.pdbx_seq_one_letter_code
_entity_poly.pdbx_strand_id
1 'polypeptide(L)' 'MAVPADELVAAVLTGAPPIFDPHTGARGGAKERSPGARAGYEPPRYCQICGRRMVVQVFPQGWAARCSRHGELDSAWLER' A
#
# COMPACT_ATOMS: atom_id res chain seq x y z
N MET A 1 -12.16 18.69 4.58
CA MET A 1 -12.08 18.32 3.15
C MET A 1 -12.19 16.81 3.07
N ALA A 2 -13.29 16.28 2.53
CA ALA A 2 -13.60 14.86 2.60
C ALA A 2 -12.59 14.03 1.79
N VAL A 3 -11.94 13.06 2.44
CA VAL A 3 -11.16 12.02 1.76
C VAL A 3 -12.18 11.08 1.13
N PRO A 4 -12.21 10.85 -0.20
CA PRO A 4 -13.01 9.77 -0.73
C PRO A 4 -12.44 8.45 -0.24
N ALA A 5 -13.36 7.65 0.33
CA ALA A 5 -13.29 6.31 0.88
C ALA A 5 -12.12 5.46 0.40
N ASP A 6 -11.39 4.85 1.35
CA ASP A 6 -11.03 3.42 1.48
C ASP A 6 -10.75 2.59 0.21
N GLU A 7 -10.47 3.21 -0.92
CA GLU A 7 -10.31 2.58 -2.22
C GLU A 7 -8.98 1.83 -2.25
N LEU A 8 -7.96 2.40 -1.61
CA LEU A 8 -6.69 1.73 -1.42
C LEU A 8 -6.88 0.42 -0.64
N VAL A 9 -7.53 0.48 0.53
CA VAL A 9 -7.76 -0.73 1.34
C VAL A 9 -8.66 -1.72 0.61
N ALA A 10 -9.73 -1.28 -0.06
CA ALA A 10 -10.59 -2.14 -0.85
C ALA A 10 -9.80 -2.84 -1.97
N ALA A 11 -8.98 -2.12 -2.72
CA ALA A 11 -8.16 -2.69 -3.79
C ALA A 11 -7.13 -3.70 -3.27
N VAL A 12 -6.52 -3.44 -2.11
CA VAL A 12 -5.55 -4.38 -1.50
C VAL A 12 -6.24 -5.64 -0.99
N LEU A 13 -7.33 -5.48 -0.21
CA LEU A 13 -8.04 -6.61 0.39
C LEU A 13 -8.75 -7.50 -0.64
N THR A 14 -9.17 -6.94 -1.78
CA THR A 14 -9.75 -7.71 -2.89
C THR A 14 -8.71 -8.37 -3.80
N GLY A 15 -7.42 -8.10 -3.58
CA GLY A 15 -6.34 -8.62 -4.42
C GLY A 15 -6.35 -8.04 -5.84
N ALA A 16 -6.91 -6.84 -6.04
CA ALA A 16 -6.89 -6.19 -7.34
C ALA A 16 -5.44 -5.97 -7.82
N PRO A 17 -5.12 -6.28 -9.09
CA PRO A 17 -3.77 -6.12 -9.58
C PRO A 17 -3.35 -4.64 -9.52
N PRO A 18 -2.15 -4.34 -8.98
CA PRO A 18 -1.71 -2.96 -8.80
C PRO A 18 -1.46 -2.28 -10.16
N ILE A 19 -1.99 -1.07 -10.36
CA ILE A 19 -1.64 -0.21 -11.51
C ILE A 19 -0.19 0.26 -11.38
N PHE A 20 0.20 0.58 -10.13
CA PHE A 20 1.55 0.95 -9.75
C PHE A 20 2.07 -0.02 -8.68
N ASP A 21 3.31 -0.48 -8.84
CA ASP A 21 3.93 -1.34 -7.85
C ASP A 21 4.01 -0.64 -6.47
N PRO A 22 3.47 -1.24 -5.39
CA PRO A 22 3.39 -0.57 -4.08
C PRO A 22 4.75 -0.24 -3.42
N HIS A 23 5.82 -0.92 -3.81
CA HIS A 23 7.14 -0.77 -3.18
C HIS A 23 8.08 0.12 -4.00
N THR A 24 7.95 0.09 -5.33
CA THR A 24 8.84 0.81 -6.25
C THR A 24 8.17 2.00 -6.94
N GLY A 25 6.84 2.03 -7.02
CA GLY A 25 6.07 3.07 -7.71
C GLY A 25 6.07 2.96 -9.24
N ALA A 26 6.66 1.89 -9.80
CA ALA A 26 6.67 1.66 -11.23
C ALA A 26 5.25 1.40 -11.75
N ARG A 27 4.88 2.03 -12.88
CA ARG A 27 3.61 1.78 -13.56
C ARG A 27 3.73 0.51 -14.41
N GLY A 28 2.79 -0.42 -14.24
CA GLY A 28 2.74 -1.67 -15.02
C GLY A 28 3.86 -2.66 -14.67
N GLY A 29 3.46 -3.86 -14.24
CA GLY A 29 4.36 -4.96 -13.92
C GLY A 29 4.80 -4.95 -12.46
N ALA A 30 4.55 -6.06 -11.76
CA ALA A 30 5.18 -6.34 -10.48
C ALA A 30 6.69 -6.50 -10.70
N LYS A 31 7.50 -5.62 -10.10
CA LYS A 31 8.93 -5.90 -9.98
C LYS A 31 9.15 -6.98 -8.93
N GLU A 32 10.29 -7.66 -9.02
CA GLU A 32 10.70 -8.56 -7.95
C GLU A 32 10.78 -7.77 -6.64
N ARG A 33 9.92 -8.15 -5.70
CA ARG A 33 9.80 -7.53 -4.39
C ARG A 33 10.91 -8.06 -3.49
N SER A 34 11.38 -7.21 -2.57
CA SER A 34 12.31 -7.65 -1.52
C SER A 34 11.70 -8.82 -0.73
N PRO A 35 12.50 -9.70 -0.11
CA PRO A 35 11.97 -10.74 0.77
C PRO A 35 11.05 -10.20 1.87
N GLY A 36 11.38 -9.02 2.44
CA GLY A 36 10.55 -8.35 3.43
C GLY A 36 9.20 -7.87 2.87
N ALA A 37 9.18 -7.32 1.65
CA ALA A 37 7.96 -6.92 0.97
C ALA A 37 7.07 -8.12 0.59
N ARG A 38 7.67 -9.25 0.20
CA ARG A 38 6.94 -10.50 -0.06
C ARG A 38 6.32 -11.10 1.21
N ALA A 39 6.99 -10.91 2.35
CA ALA A 39 6.54 -11.36 3.65
C ALA A 39 5.61 -10.36 4.38
N GLY A 40 5.30 -9.21 3.79
CA GLY A 40 4.43 -8.18 4.41
C GLY A 40 5.10 -7.31 5.49
N TYR A 41 6.39 -7.53 5.77
CA TYR A 41 7.16 -6.78 6.78
C TYR A 41 7.64 -5.40 6.29
N GLU A 42 7.68 -5.19 4.97
CA GLU A 42 8.00 -3.88 4.41
C GLU A 42 6.71 -3.11 4.09
N PRO A 43 6.52 -1.88 4.63
CA PRO A 43 5.36 -1.07 4.30
C PRO A 43 5.38 -0.65 2.81
N PRO A 44 4.23 -0.62 2.13
CA PRO A 44 4.13 -0.04 0.80
C PRO A 44 4.47 1.45 0.86
N ARG A 45 5.34 1.88 -0.06
CA ARG A 45 5.82 3.26 -0.16
C ARG A 45 4.98 4.09 -1.13
N TYR A 46 4.28 3.43 -2.05
CA TYR A 46 3.52 4.04 -3.12
C TYR A 46 2.09 3.51 -3.17
N CYS A 47 1.14 4.38 -3.50
CA CYS A 47 -0.25 4.00 -3.68
C CYS A 47 -0.40 3.18 -4.97
N GLN A 48 -0.97 1.98 -4.87
CA GLN A 48 -1.11 1.09 -6.02
C GLN A 48 -2.07 1.57 -7.11
N ILE A 49 -2.91 2.56 -6.79
CA ILE A 49 -3.91 3.14 -7.70
C ILE A 49 -3.31 4.31 -8.50
N CYS A 50 -2.54 5.19 -7.85
CA CYS A 50 -2.06 6.43 -8.49
C CYS A 50 -0.55 6.67 -8.48
N GLY A 51 0.24 5.79 -7.86
CA GLY A 51 1.70 5.88 -7.82
C GLY A 51 2.25 6.99 -6.93
N ARG A 52 1.42 7.73 -6.18
CA ARG A 52 1.93 8.72 -5.22
C ARG A 52 2.69 8.04 -4.09
N ARG A 53 3.81 8.63 -3.70
CA ARG A 53 4.49 8.30 -2.46
C ARG A 53 3.57 8.59 -1.27
N MET A 54 3.42 7.62 -0.39
CA MET A 54 2.55 7.68 0.78
C MET A 54 3.33 8.17 1.99
N VAL A 55 2.62 8.71 2.98
CA VAL A 55 3.17 8.91 4.32
C VAL A 55 3.09 7.57 5.03
N VAL A 56 4.22 7.10 5.52
CA VAL A 56 4.34 5.80 6.20
C VAL A 56 4.81 6.03 7.63
N GLN A 57 4.08 5.47 8.58
CA GLN A 57 4.49 5.36 9.96
C GLN A 57 4.76 3.88 10.28
N VAL A 58 5.97 3.59 10.74
CA VAL A 58 6.35 2.26 11.26
C VAL A 58 6.31 2.33 12.78
N PHE A 59 5.76 1.29 13.41
CA PHE A 59 5.69 1.13 14.86
C PHE A 59 6.02 -0.33 15.23
N PRO A 60 6.33 -0.64 16.49
CA PRO A 60 6.81 -1.98 16.88
C PRO A 60 5.91 -3.14 16.44
N GLN A 61 4.60 -2.91 16.41
CA GLN A 61 3.58 -3.89 16.05
C GLN A 61 3.15 -3.86 14.57
N GLY A 62 3.76 -3.04 13.71
CA GLY A 62 3.35 -2.94 12.30
C GLY A 62 3.58 -1.59 11.65
N TRP A 63 2.71 -1.24 10.71
CA TRP A 63 2.80 0.02 9.98
C TRP A 63 1.44 0.52 9.51
N ALA A 64 1.34 1.84 9.35
CA ALA A 64 0.24 2.51 8.67
C ALA A 64 0.78 3.33 7.49
N ALA A 65 0.09 3.28 6.35
CA ALA A 65 0.47 3.93 5.11
C ALA A 65 -0.71 4.71 4.52
N ARG A 66 -0.55 6.02 4.36
CA ARG A 66 -1.62 6.92 3.93
C ARG A 66 -1.35 7.56 2.57
N CYS A 67 -2.25 7.31 1.62
CA CYS A 67 -2.35 8.07 0.38
C CYS A 67 -3.22 9.31 0.62
N SER A 68 -2.76 10.47 0.17
CA SER A 68 -3.55 11.71 0.25
C SER A 68 -4.82 11.72 -0.60
N ARG A 69 -5.00 10.74 -1.50
CA ARG A 69 -6.14 10.64 -2.43
C ARG A 69 -7.04 9.41 -2.20
N HIS A 70 -6.45 8.25 -1.95
CA HIS A 70 -7.17 6.95 -1.95
C HIS A 70 -7.30 6.32 -0.56
N GLY A 71 -6.98 7.06 0.50
CA GLY A 71 -7.13 6.60 1.87
C GLY A 71 -5.90 5.92 2.46
N GLU A 72 -6.14 5.15 3.52
CA GLU A 72 -5.13 4.55 4.38
C GLU A 72 -5.06 3.03 4.20
N LEU A 73 -3.94 2.45 4.60
CA LEU A 73 -3.69 1.02 4.68
C LEU A 73 -2.92 0.72 5.97
N ASP A 74 -3.46 -0.15 6.81
CA ASP A 74 -2.82 -0.61 8.04
C ASP A 74 -2.41 -2.08 7.89
N SER A 75 -1.23 -2.43 8.40
CA SER A 75 -0.73 -3.81 8.39
C SER A 75 -1.67 -4.77 9.11
N ALA A 76 -2.35 -4.33 10.18
CA ALA A 76 -3.29 -5.16 10.94
C ALA A 76 -4.48 -5.65 10.11
N TRP A 77 -4.79 -5.00 8.99
CA TRP A 77 -5.86 -5.45 8.07
C TRP A 77 -5.39 -6.55 7.11
N LEU A 78 -4.08 -6.77 6.99
CA LEU A 78 -3.46 -7.71 6.06
C LEU A 78 -3.05 -9.04 6.73
N GLU A 79 -3.08 -9.13 8.06
CA GLU A 79 -2.62 -10.28 8.85
C GLU A 79 -3.63 -11.47 8.90
N ARG A 80 -4.33 -11.76 7.79
CA ARG A 80 -5.29 -12.88 7.72
C ARG A 80 -4.69 -14.15 7.13
#